data_AF-A0A1H5RL87-F1
#
_entry.id   AF-A0A1H5RL87-F1
#
_cell.length_a   1.000
_cell.length_b   1.000
_cell.length_c   1.000
_cell.angle_alpha   90.00
_cell.angle_beta   90.00
_cell.angle_gamma   90.00
#
_symmetry.space_group_name_H-M   'P 1'
#
loop_
_entity.id
_entity.type
_entity.pdbx_description
1 polymer ?
#
loop_
_entity_poly.entity_id
_entity_poly.type
_entity_poly.pdbx_seq_one_letter_code
_entity_poly.pdbx_strand_id
1 'polypeptide(L)'
;MTAAAAAGLPTLADKAYHAAGIGIRTPAKKTAAQPLLNARQRVYNLLQSRARALGERAMAILKTRWSALHRISLCPHRIGAIVQAALVQTHHEHQGRY
;
A
#
# COMPACT_ATOMS: atom_id res chain seq x y z
N MET A 1 -12.67 -0.54 9.97
CA MET A 1 -11.42 -1.16 10.46
C MET A 1 -10.97 -2.16 9.39
N THR A 2 -9.70 -2.20 9.00
CA THR A 2 -9.22 -3.17 7.98
C THR A 2 -9.21 -4.59 8.56
N ALA A 3 -9.39 -5.61 7.72
CA ALA A 3 -9.36 -7.01 8.16
C ALA A 3 -8.03 -7.37 8.87
N ALA A 4 -6.91 -6.82 8.39
CA ALA A 4 -5.60 -6.98 9.01
C ALA A 4 -5.53 -6.35 10.42
N ALA A 5 -6.03 -5.12 10.59
CA ALA A 5 -6.07 -4.47 11.90
C ALA A 5 -7.00 -5.20 12.87
N ALA A 6 -8.14 -5.72 12.38
CA ALA A 6 -9.05 -6.55 13.18
C ALA A 6 -8.41 -7.87 13.64
N ALA A 7 -7.47 -8.41 12.87
CA ALA A 7 -6.65 -9.56 13.23
C ALA A 7 -5.43 -9.20 14.11
N GLY A 8 -5.32 -7.96 14.61
CA GLY A 8 -4.18 -7.50 15.41
C GLY A 8 -2.89 -7.27 14.61
N LEU A 9 -2.94 -7.34 13.27
CA LEU A 9 -1.77 -7.14 12.43
C LEU A 9 -1.48 -5.64 12.24
N PRO A 10 -0.20 -5.22 12.32
CA PRO A 10 0.18 -3.85 12.03
C PRO A 10 -0.22 -3.46 10.60
N THR A 11 -1.13 -2.50 10.47
CA THR A 11 -1.56 -2.01 9.16
C THR A 11 -0.92 -0.66 8.87
N LEU A 12 -0.22 -0.53 7.74
CA LEU A 12 0.29 0.77 7.29
C LEU A 12 -0.78 1.50 6.49
N ALA A 13 -1.04 2.76 6.80
CA ALA A 13 -1.98 3.59 6.06
C ALA A 13 -1.29 4.83 5.47
N ASP A 14 -1.96 5.47 4.51
CA ASP A 14 -1.48 6.74 3.98
C ASP A 14 -1.63 7.87 5.01
N LYS A 15 -0.83 8.94 4.85
CA LYS A 15 -0.84 10.13 5.70
C LYS A 15 -2.21 10.82 5.75
N ALA A 16 -3.03 10.72 4.71
CA ALA A 16 -4.38 11.28 4.67
C ALA A 16 -5.33 10.59 5.67
N TYR A 17 -5.06 9.33 6.03
CA TYR A 17 -5.85 8.56 7.00
C TYR A 17 -5.37 8.81 8.44
N HIS A 18 -5.00 10.04 8.77
CA HIS A 18 -4.60 10.37 10.12
C HIS A 18 -5.70 10.01 11.12
N ALA A 19 -5.32 9.46 12.27
CA ALA A 19 -6.25 8.95 13.29
C ALA A 19 -7.17 7.81 12.83
N ALA A 20 -6.73 6.95 11.89
CA ALA A 20 -7.50 5.80 11.39
C ALA A 20 -7.85 4.71 12.44
N GLY A 21 -7.45 4.88 13.69
CA GLY A 21 -7.80 4.00 14.80
C GLY A 21 -6.69 3.02 15.20
N ILE A 22 -7.01 2.17 16.17
CA ILE A 22 -6.07 1.23 16.80
C ILE A 22 -5.55 0.22 15.77
N GLY A 23 -4.26 -0.08 15.81
CA GLY A 23 -3.60 -1.02 14.90
C GLY A 23 -3.22 -0.45 13.53
N ILE A 24 -3.61 0.80 13.25
CA ILE A 24 -3.26 1.48 11.99
C ILE A 24 -2.14 2.49 12.23
N ARG A 25 -0.99 2.23 11.59
CA ARG A 25 0.20 3.08 11.61
C ARG A 25 0.14 4.04 10.43
N THR A 26 0.06 5.33 10.75
CA THR A 26 0.10 6.41 9.74
C THR A 26 1.40 7.20 9.86
N PRO A 27 1.93 7.76 8.76
CA PRO A 27 3.06 8.69 8.81
C PRO A 27 2.77 9.89 9.71
N ALA A 28 3.79 10.35 10.43
CA ALA A 28 3.73 11.61 11.15
C ALA A 28 3.56 12.77 10.14
N LYS A 29 2.55 13.62 10.39
CA LYS A 29 2.23 14.78 9.55
C LYS A 29 2.72 16.05 10.25
N LYS A 30 3.41 16.92 9.51
CA LYS A 30 3.65 18.30 9.94
C LYS A 30 2.37 19.09 9.68
N THR A 31 1.82 19.76 10.69
CA THR A 31 0.77 20.79 10.52
C THR A 31 1.41 22.17 10.56
N ALA A 32 0.72 23.18 10.01
CA ALA A 32 1.29 24.53 9.85
C ALA A 32 1.74 25.17 11.17
N ALA A 33 1.06 24.84 12.28
CA ALA A 33 1.37 25.33 13.62
C ALA A 33 2.39 24.47 14.40
N GLN A 34 2.88 23.36 13.83
CA GLN A 34 3.79 22.44 14.51
C GLN A 34 5.25 22.64 14.09
N PRO A 35 6.20 22.44 15.03
CA PRO A 35 7.62 22.41 14.72
C PRO A 35 7.94 21.31 13.68
N LEU A 36 9.12 21.41 13.07
CA LEU A 36 9.58 20.41 12.11
C LEU A 36 9.60 19.01 12.74
N LEU A 37 9.36 17.98 11.91
CA LEU A 37 9.43 16.60 12.35
C LEU A 37 10.79 16.33 12.98
N ASN A 38 10.80 15.71 14.16
CA ASN A 38 12.03 15.31 14.83
C ASN A 38 12.70 14.12 14.11
N ALA A 39 13.94 13.80 14.46
CA ALA A 39 14.70 12.74 13.81
C ALA A 39 13.98 11.38 13.83
N ARG A 40 13.36 11.03 14.96
CA ARG A 40 12.62 9.77 15.11
C ARG A 40 11.39 9.70 14.19
N GLN A 41 10.63 10.79 14.07
CA GLN A 41 9.48 10.89 13.17
C GLN A 41 9.90 10.80 11.70
N ARG A 42 11.05 11.37 11.32
CA ARG A 42 11.59 11.26 9.97
C ARG A 42 12.00 9.82 9.64
N VAL A 43 12.72 9.15 10.55
CA VAL A 43 13.09 7.73 10.39
C VAL A 43 11.85 6.85 10.29
N TYR A 44 10.86 7.08 11.16
CA TYR A 44 9.59 6.35 11.13
C TYR A 44 8.83 6.53 9.80
N ASN A 45 8.78 7.75 9.27
CA ASN A 45 8.17 8.01 7.96
C ASN A 45 8.97 7.36 6.82
N LEU A 46 10.30 7.40 6.86
CA LEU A 46 11.16 6.78 5.86
C LEU A 46 10.93 5.26 5.79
N LEU A 47 10.88 4.58 6.94
CA LEU A 47 10.62 3.14 7.00
C LEU A 47 9.26 2.79 6.41
N GLN A 48 8.22 3.56 6.74
CA GLN A 48 6.89 3.36 6.14
C GLN A 48 6.89 3.60 4.64
N SER A 49 7.51 4.68 4.16
CA SER A 49 7.62 4.96 2.72
C SER A 49 8.34 3.85 1.98
N ARG A 50 9.41 3.27 2.55
CA ARG A 50 10.11 2.13 1.94
C ARG A 50 9.25 0.87 1.87
N ALA A 51 8.50 0.57 2.93
CA ALA A 51 7.57 -0.56 2.92
C ALA A 51 6.46 -0.37 1.87
N ARG A 52 5.91 0.86 1.76
CA ARG A 52 4.89 1.20 0.75
C ARG A 52 5.43 1.13 -0.67
N ALA A 53 6.66 1.58 -0.90
CA ALA A 53 7.29 1.58 -2.22
C ALA A 53 7.32 0.18 -2.85
N LEU A 54 7.46 -0.89 -2.06
CA LEU A 54 7.38 -2.27 -2.55
C LEU A 54 5.99 -2.60 -3.09
N GLY A 55 4.93 -2.26 -2.35
CA GLY A 55 3.54 -2.47 -2.78
C GLY A 55 3.16 -1.59 -3.97
N GLU A 56 3.60 -0.33 -3.98
CA GLU A 56 3.39 0.61 -5.09
C GLU A 56 4.09 0.12 -6.36
N ARG A 57 5.33 -0.39 -6.24
CA ARG A 57 6.05 -1.04 -7.34
C ARG A 57 5.32 -2.28 -7.84
N ALA A 58 4.86 -3.16 -6.95
CA ALA A 58 4.09 -4.34 -7.34
C ALA A 58 2.81 -3.96 -8.10
N MET A 59 2.07 -2.96 -7.62
CA MET A 59 0.89 -2.44 -8.31
C MET A 59 1.24 -1.79 -9.66
N ALA A 60 2.36 -1.08 -9.75
CA ALA A 60 2.82 -0.50 -11.01
C ALA A 60 3.11 -1.61 -12.04
N ILE A 61 3.82 -2.68 -11.66
CA ILE A 61 4.08 -3.84 -12.51
C ILE A 61 2.77 -4.44 -13.03
N LEU A 62 1.80 -4.66 -12.16
CA LEU A 62 0.52 -5.23 -12.56
C LEU A 62 -0.24 -4.32 -13.55
N LYS A 63 -0.31 -3.01 -13.28
CA LYS A 63 -1.03 -2.06 -14.15
C LYS A 63 -0.35 -1.81 -15.49
N THR A 64 0.97 -1.90 -15.55
CA THR A 64 1.73 -1.73 -16.80
C THR A 64 1.72 -3.01 -17.62
N ARG A 65 1.73 -4.18 -16.97
CA ARG A 65 1.71 -5.47 -17.66
C ARG A 65 0.32 -5.85 -18.18
N TRP A 66 -0.72 -5.61 -17.40
CA TRP A 66 -2.09 -6.06 -17.69
C TRP A 66 -2.99 -4.89 -18.07
N SER A 67 -3.38 -4.81 -19.35
CA SER A 67 -4.27 -3.77 -19.87
C SER A 67 -5.63 -3.73 -19.15
N ALA A 68 -6.11 -4.89 -18.70
CA ALA A 68 -7.33 -5.03 -17.89
C ALA A 68 -7.29 -4.21 -16.58
N LEU A 69 -6.11 -3.87 -16.08
CA LEU A 69 -5.93 -3.09 -14.85
C LEU A 69 -5.68 -1.59 -15.10
N HIS A 70 -5.66 -1.14 -16.36
CA HIS A 70 -5.30 0.24 -16.70
C HIS A 70 -6.45 1.24 -16.46
N ARG A 71 -7.70 0.82 -16.71
CA ARG A 71 -8.92 1.65 -16.55
C ARG A 71 -10.02 0.87 -15.85
N ILE A 72 -9.99 0.89 -14.53
CA ILE A 72 -10.93 0.13 -13.69
C ILE A 72 -12.05 1.06 -13.21
N SER A 73 -13.29 0.74 -13.58
CA SER A 73 -14.51 1.32 -12.99
C SER A 73 -15.26 0.33 -12.08
N LEU A 74 -14.72 -0.88 -11.92
CA LEU A 74 -15.32 -1.94 -11.09
C LEU A 74 -15.22 -1.61 -9.60
N CYS A 75 -16.20 -2.06 -8.83
CA CYS A 75 -16.16 -1.91 -7.38
C CYS A 75 -14.99 -2.69 -6.75
N PRO A 76 -14.48 -2.26 -5.58
CA PRO A 76 -13.31 -2.87 -4.92
C PRO A 76 -13.40 -4.39 -4.72
N HIS A 77 -14.61 -4.91 -4.48
CA HIS A 77 -14.83 -6.35 -4.33
C HIS A 77 -14.62 -7.12 -5.63
N ARG A 78 -15.13 -6.60 -6.76
CA ARG A 78 -15.05 -7.29 -8.05
C ARG A 78 -13.65 -7.22 -8.67
N ILE A 79 -12.95 -6.09 -8.49
CA ILE A 79 -11.60 -5.95 -9.03
C ILE A 79 -10.60 -6.87 -8.32
N GLY A 80 -10.84 -7.26 -7.06
CA GLY A 80 -9.96 -8.13 -6.30
C GLY A 80 -9.65 -9.44 -7.02
N ALA A 81 -10.67 -10.12 -7.55
CA ALA A 81 -10.51 -11.38 -8.27
C ALA A 81 -9.65 -11.22 -9.54
N ILE A 82 -9.84 -10.12 -10.28
CA ILE A 82 -9.05 -9.82 -11.49
C ILE A 82 -7.59 -9.55 -11.13
N VAL A 83 -7.33 -8.79 -10.07
CA VAL A 83 -5.98 -8.50 -9.58
C VAL A 83 -5.29 -9.79 -9.11
N GLN A 84 -6.00 -10.69 -8.44
CA GLN A 84 -5.45 -11.99 -8.03
C GLN A 84 -5.07 -12.86 -9.23
N ALA A 85 -5.93 -12.96 -10.24
CA ALA A 85 -5.61 -13.69 -11.47
C ALA A 85 -4.39 -13.09 -12.19
N ALA A 86 -4.35 -11.76 -12.32
CA ALA A 86 -3.21 -11.05 -12.90
C ALA A 86 -1.91 -11.29 -12.11
N LEU A 87 -1.99 -11.34 -10.77
CA LEU A 87 -0.85 -11.63 -9.90
C LEU A 87 -0.31 -13.06 -10.12
N VAL A 88 -1.18 -14.07 -10.18
CA VAL A 88 -0.80 -15.46 -10.48
C VAL A 88 -0.08 -15.53 -11.83
N GLN A 89 -0.64 -14.87 -12.85
CA GLN A 89 -0.05 -14.86 -14.18
C GLN A 89 1.31 -14.13 -14.21
N THR A 90 1.45 -13.01 -13.49
CA THR A 90 2.74 -12.33 -13.32
C THR A 90 3.76 -13.24 -12.65
N HIS A 91 3.39 -14.01 -11.63
CA HIS A 91 4.33 -14.97 -11.04
C HIS A 91 4.80 -15.99 -12.07
N HIS A 92 3.90 -16.61 -12.85
CA HIS A 92 4.29 -17.55 -13.90
C HIS A 92 5.28 -16.97 -14.92
N GLU A 93 5.10 -15.72 -15.35
CA GLU A 93 6.03 -15.05 -16.29
C GLU A 93 7.43 -14.82 -15.69
N HIS A 94 7.51 -14.65 -14.37
CA HIS A 94 8.76 -14.37 -13.67
C HIS A 94 9.44 -15.64 -13.13
N GLN A 95 8.72 -16.76 -12.98
CA GLN A 95 9.31 -18.04 -12.55
C GLN A 95 10.22 -18.68 -13.61
N GLY A 96 10.07 -18.33 -14.89
CA GLY A 96 10.98 -18.78 -15.97
C GLY A 96 12.19 -17.86 -16.20
N ARG A 97 12.38 -16.83 -15.37
CA ARG A 97 13.43 -15.80 -15.54
C ARG A 97 14.61 -15.93 -14.57
N TYR A 98 14.63 -16.99 -13.76
CA TYR A 98 15.75 -17.39 -12.90
C TYR A 98 15.81 -18.91 -12.82
#